data_AF-A0A3D0HJ19-F1
#
_entry.id   AF-A0A3D0HJ19-F1
#
_cell.length_a   1.000
_cell.length_b   1.000
_cell.length_c   1.000
_cell.angle_alpha   90.00
_cell.angle_beta   90.00
_cell.angle_gamma   90.00
#
_symmetry.space_group_name_H-M   'P 1'
#
loop_
_entity.id
_entity.type
_entity.pdbx_description
1 polymer ?
#
loop_
_entity_poly.entity_id
_entity_poly.type
_entity_poly.pdbx_seq_one_letter_code
_entity_poly.pdbx_strand_id
1 'polypeptide(L)'
;MNDRLYFRQLLSGRDFAQTDPVAAQMVNFVYLIGDRQTRECIVVDPAYAVADILNIVEQDSMQLTGVLATHYHPDHVGGSMMGMKIQGVADLLEKTQVPIHIN
;
A
#
# COMPACT_ATOMS: atom_id res chain seq x y z
N MET A 1 -1.20 -28.68 1.20
CA MET A 1 -0.55 -27.55 0.50
C MET A 1 -0.20 -26.51 1.54
N ASN A 2 1.02 -26.00 1.52
CA ASN A 2 1.51 -25.10 2.57
C ASN A 2 0.82 -23.73 2.39
N ASP A 3 -0.18 -23.42 3.22
CA ASP A 3 -0.92 -22.14 3.24
C ASP A 3 -0.04 -21.03 3.83
N ARG A 4 1.13 -20.84 3.23
CA ARG A 4 2.17 -19.92 3.72
C ARG A 4 2.08 -18.55 3.04
N LEU A 5 1.59 -18.50 1.81
CA LEU A 5 1.45 -17.25 1.08
C LEU A 5 0.35 -16.39 1.70
N TYR A 6 0.73 -15.20 2.16
CA TYR A 6 -0.21 -14.12 2.41
C TYR A 6 -0.30 -13.25 1.15
N PHE A 7 -1.52 -13.06 0.65
CA PHE A 7 -1.77 -12.25 -0.54
C PHE A 7 -3.08 -11.49 -0.38
N ARG A 8 -3.02 -10.17 -0.55
CA ARG A 8 -4.19 -9.29 -0.68
C ARG A 8 -4.02 -8.46 -1.95
N GLN A 9 -5.08 -8.38 -2.73
CA GLN A 9 -5.24 -7.40 -3.80
C GLN A 9 -6.34 -6.43 -3.34
N LEU A 10 -5.99 -5.15 -3.24
CA LEU A 10 -6.85 -4.10 -2.68
C LEU A 10 -7.10 -3.06 -3.75
N LEU A 11 -8.35 -2.78 -4.06
CA LEU A 11 -8.76 -1.76 -5.02
C LEU A 11 -8.98 -0.42 -4.31
N SER A 12 -8.32 0.63 -4.77
CA SER A 12 -8.48 1.98 -4.24
C SER A 12 -9.91 2.49 -4.46
N GLY A 13 -10.44 3.23 -3.48
CA GLY A 13 -11.83 3.69 -3.47
C GLY A 13 -12.88 2.61 -3.18
N ARG A 14 -12.47 1.34 -2.99
CA ARG A 14 -13.37 0.23 -2.61
C ARG A 14 -12.91 -0.48 -1.34
N ASP A 15 -11.70 -1.03 -1.35
CA ASP A 15 -11.17 -1.81 -0.23
C ASP A 15 -10.45 -0.91 0.79
N PHE A 16 -9.85 0.18 0.31
CA PHE A 16 -9.23 1.26 1.08
C PHE A 16 -9.48 2.60 0.38
N ALA A 17 -9.22 3.73 1.05
CA ALA A 17 -9.46 5.07 0.50
C ALA A 17 -10.92 5.29 0.05
N GLN A 18 -11.89 4.69 0.76
CA GLN A 18 -13.30 4.63 0.31
C GLN A 18 -13.98 6.00 0.17
N THR A 19 -13.49 7.00 0.89
CA THR A 19 -13.99 8.38 0.83
C THR A 19 -13.13 9.30 -0.04
N ASP A 20 -12.10 8.79 -0.69
CA ASP A 20 -11.24 9.55 -1.60
C ASP A 20 -11.79 9.47 -3.04
N PRO A 21 -12.33 10.57 -3.59
CA PRO A 21 -12.92 10.57 -4.92
C PRO A 21 -11.88 10.33 -6.03
N VAL A 22 -10.62 10.71 -5.81
CA VAL A 22 -9.54 10.48 -6.78
C VAL A 22 -9.20 9.00 -6.81
N ALA A 23 -9.05 8.38 -5.64
CA ALA A 23 -8.82 6.94 -5.52
C ALA A 23 -9.94 6.14 -6.19
N ALA A 24 -11.20 6.48 -5.92
CA ALA A 24 -12.37 5.83 -6.49
C ALA A 24 -12.50 5.99 -8.02
N GLN A 25 -11.94 7.05 -8.59
CA GLN A 25 -11.91 7.27 -10.03
C GLN A 25 -10.73 6.56 -10.71
N MET A 26 -9.54 6.57 -10.09
CA MET A 26 -8.31 6.05 -10.67
C MET A 26 -8.19 4.52 -10.56
N VAL A 27 -8.85 3.91 -9.56
CA VAL A 27 -9.04 2.46 -9.42
C VAL A 27 -7.74 1.65 -9.48
N ASN A 28 -6.69 2.14 -8.83
CA ASN A 28 -5.40 1.46 -8.70
C ASN A 28 -5.48 0.27 -7.75
N PHE A 29 -4.66 -0.75 -8.03
CA PHE A 29 -4.44 -1.86 -7.11
C PHE A 29 -3.22 -1.62 -6.24
N VAL A 30 -3.37 -1.87 -4.94
CA VAL A 30 -2.29 -2.07 -3.97
C VAL A 30 -2.24 -3.54 -3.61
N TYR A 31 -1.04 -4.09 -3.49
CA TYR A 31 -0.85 -5.49 -3.11
C TYR A 31 -0.16 -5.60 -1.77
N LEU A 32 -0.65 -6.49 -0.91
CA LEU A 32 0.09 -6.96 0.26
C LEU A 32 0.54 -8.38 -0.02
N ILE A 33 1.84 -8.62 0.05
CA ILE A 33 2.45 -9.92 -0.29
C ILE A 33 3.37 -10.31 0.86
N GLY A 34 3.21 -11.52 1.38
CA GLY A 34 3.97 -11.92 2.57
C GLY A 34 3.87 -13.38 2.94
N ASP A 35 4.28 -13.66 4.17
CA ASP A 35 4.39 -14.99 4.74
C ASP A 35 3.54 -15.11 6.02
N ARG A 36 2.55 -16.01 5.99
CA ARG A 36 1.63 -16.26 7.12
C ARG A 36 2.31 -16.87 8.33
N GLN A 37 3.48 -17.50 8.18
CA GLN A 37 4.23 -18.08 9.31
C GLN A 37 5.04 -17.03 10.05
N THR A 38 5.81 -16.20 9.34
CA THR A 38 6.57 -15.10 9.98
C THR A 38 5.70 -13.91 10.32
N ARG A 39 4.51 -13.82 9.70
CA ARG A 39 3.58 -12.69 9.80
C ARG A 39 4.13 -11.42 9.18
N GLU A 40 5.11 -11.52 8.29
CA GLU A 40 5.70 -10.37 7.63
C GLU A 40 5.12 -10.19 6.22
N CYS A 41 4.93 -8.96 5.79
CA CYS A 41 4.55 -8.64 4.42
C CYS A 41 5.22 -7.36 3.91
N ILE A 42 5.28 -7.25 2.60
CA ILE A 42 5.56 -6.00 1.91
C ILE A 42 4.28 -5.42 1.32
N VAL A 43 4.28 -4.11 1.10
CA VAL A 43 3.28 -3.43 0.28
C VAL A 43 3.87 -3.04 -1.07
N VAL A 44 3.11 -3.24 -2.14
CA VAL A 44 3.48 -2.81 -3.49
C VAL A 44 2.70 -1.56 -3.83
N ASP A 45 3.41 -0.50 -4.25
CA ASP A 45 2.86 0.78 -4.72
C ASP A 45 1.82 1.43 -3.77
N PRO A 46 2.17 1.74 -2.51
CA PRO A 46 1.24 2.31 -1.55
C PRO A 46 0.92 3.78 -1.87
N ALA A 47 -0.28 4.06 -2.39
CA ALA A 47 -0.76 5.42 -2.67
C ALA A 47 -2.15 5.73 -2.07
N TYR A 48 -2.57 7.00 -2.13
CA TYR A 48 -3.88 7.56 -1.73
C TYR A 48 -4.16 7.67 -0.23
N ALA A 49 -4.32 6.54 0.47
CA ALA A 49 -4.71 6.52 1.90
C ALA A 49 -3.81 5.53 2.67
N VAL A 50 -2.57 5.94 2.92
CA VAL A 50 -1.55 5.06 3.52
C VAL A 50 -1.95 4.53 4.90
N ALA A 51 -2.73 5.30 5.67
CA ALA A 51 -3.26 4.86 6.96
C ALA A 51 -4.22 3.67 6.82
N ASP A 52 -5.12 3.68 5.83
CA ASP A 52 -6.06 2.59 5.59
C ASP A 52 -5.31 1.30 5.22
N ILE A 53 -4.27 1.42 4.40
CA ILE A 53 -3.42 0.29 4.01
C ILE A 53 -2.73 -0.31 5.24
N LEU A 54 -2.15 0.52 6.11
CA LEU A 54 -1.51 0.07 7.35
C LEU A 54 -2.53 -0.58 8.32
N ASN A 55 -3.74 -0.04 8.41
CA ASN A 55 -4.81 -0.63 9.21
C ASN A 55 -5.20 -2.02 8.70
N ILE A 56 -5.23 -2.24 7.37
CA ILE A 56 -5.49 -3.57 6.80
C ILE A 56 -4.37 -4.55 7.16
N VAL A 57 -3.11 -4.12 7.09
CA VAL A 57 -1.96 -4.93 7.53
C VAL A 57 -2.11 -5.34 9.00
N GLU A 58 -2.47 -4.41 9.87
CA GLU A 58 -2.68 -4.66 11.31
C GLU A 58 -3.88 -5.58 11.58
N GLN A 59 -5.01 -5.35 10.91
CA GLN A 59 -6.22 -6.18 11.01
C GLN A 59 -5.96 -7.62 10.58
N ASP A 60 -5.17 -7.80 9.54
CA ASP A 60 -4.72 -9.10 9.08
C ASP A 60 -3.66 -9.70 10.01
N SER A 61 -3.27 -9.01 11.08
CA SER A 61 -2.25 -9.35 12.08
C SER A 61 -0.88 -9.63 11.46
N MET A 62 -0.54 -8.85 10.43
CA MET A 62 0.75 -8.89 9.74
C MET A 62 1.62 -7.70 10.18
N GLN A 63 2.92 -7.80 9.95
CA GLN A 63 3.93 -6.76 10.14
C GLN A 63 4.41 -6.31 8.78
N LEU A 64 4.30 -5.01 8.50
CA LEU A 64 4.91 -4.43 7.31
C LEU A 64 6.43 -4.38 7.49
N THR A 65 7.17 -5.01 6.58
CA THR A 65 8.65 -5.06 6.62
C THR A 65 9.32 -4.39 5.44
N GLY A 66 8.56 -3.93 4.45
CA GLY A 66 9.12 -3.22 3.31
C GLY A 66 8.05 -2.68 2.36
N VAL A 67 8.50 -1.79 1.49
CA VAL A 67 7.73 -1.32 0.33
C VAL A 67 8.46 -1.74 -0.93
N LEU A 68 7.72 -2.22 -1.93
CA LEU A 68 8.20 -2.35 -3.29
C LEU A 68 7.55 -1.27 -4.16
N ALA A 69 8.35 -0.32 -4.61
CA ALA A 69 7.93 0.71 -5.57
C ALA A 69 8.29 0.22 -6.97
N THR A 70 7.28 -0.01 -7.82
CA THR A 70 7.49 -0.60 -9.15
C THR A 70 8.10 0.41 -10.13
N HIS A 71 7.62 1.65 -10.09
CA HIS A 71 8.08 2.77 -10.91
C HIS A 71 7.63 4.10 -10.28
N TYR A 72 8.16 5.21 -10.77
CA TYR A 72 7.70 6.53 -10.36
C TYR A 72 6.47 6.95 -11.16
N HIS A 73 5.31 6.98 -10.51
CA HIS A 73 4.14 7.77 -10.86
C HIS A 73 3.39 8.19 -9.56
N PRO A 74 2.74 9.37 -9.52
CA PRO A 74 2.08 9.86 -8.29
C PRO A 74 1.00 8.93 -7.73
N ASP A 75 0.29 8.19 -8.57
CA ASP A 75 -0.75 7.23 -8.20
C ASP A 75 -0.20 5.88 -7.70
N HIS A 76 1.12 5.68 -7.72
CA HIS A 76 1.80 4.48 -7.20
C HIS A 76 2.66 4.77 -5.97
N VAL A 77 3.42 5.87 -5.97
CA VAL A 77 4.38 6.17 -4.89
C VAL A 77 4.08 7.47 -4.14
N GLY A 78 2.98 8.14 -4.49
CA GLY A 78 2.64 9.47 -3.97
C GLY A 78 3.33 10.60 -4.72
N GLY A 79 2.88 11.83 -4.49
CA GLY A 79 3.38 13.02 -5.17
C GLY A 79 2.28 14.03 -5.43
N SER A 80 2.36 14.74 -6.55
CA SER A 80 1.36 15.72 -6.96
C SER A 80 0.85 15.41 -8.36
N MET A 81 -0.47 15.43 -8.55
CA MET A 81 -1.11 15.18 -9.83
C MET A 81 -2.38 16.02 -9.94
N MET A 82 -2.60 16.67 -11.09
CA MET A 82 -3.80 17.49 -11.35
C MET A 82 -4.09 18.55 -10.27
N GLY A 83 -3.05 19.14 -9.68
CA GLY A 83 -3.19 20.14 -8.60
C GLY A 83 -3.52 19.57 -7.22
N MET A 84 -3.57 18.24 -7.07
CA MET A 84 -3.82 17.53 -5.82
C MET A 84 -2.55 16.85 -5.32
N LYS A 85 -2.39 16.74 -3.99
CA LYS A 85 -1.35 15.91 -3.37
C LYS A 85 -1.91 14.51 -3.16
N ILE A 86 -1.19 13.50 -3.66
CA ILE A 86 -1.49 12.08 -3.44
C ILE A 86 -0.52 11.57 -2.37
N GLN A 87 -1.06 10.98 -1.30
CA GLN A 87 -0.22 10.33 -0.31
C GLN A 87 0.48 9.13 -0.92
N GLY A 88 1.70 8.83 -0.47
CA GLY A 88 2.34 7.57 -0.83
C GLY A 88 3.54 7.22 0.04
N VAL A 89 4.65 6.81 -0.56
CA VAL A 89 5.80 6.26 0.15
C VAL A 89 6.34 7.22 1.22
N ALA A 90 6.41 8.52 0.91
CA ALA A 90 6.86 9.53 1.86
C ALA A 90 5.93 9.60 3.09
N ASP A 91 4.62 9.69 2.89
CA ASP A 91 3.63 9.76 3.97
C ASP A 91 3.54 8.42 4.74
N LEU A 92 3.83 7.28 4.10
CA LEU A 92 3.96 5.98 4.76
C LEU A 92 5.16 5.95 5.71
N LEU A 93 6.31 6.46 5.28
CA LEU A 93 7.52 6.51 6.09
C LEU A 93 7.35 7.38 7.34
N GLU A 94 6.53 8.42 7.30
CA GLU A 94 6.19 9.21 8.49
C GLU A 94 5.48 8.36 9.59
N LYS A 95 4.85 7.25 9.21
CA LYS A 95 4.11 6.36 10.12
C LYS A 95 4.90 5.11 10.52
N THR A 96 5.63 4.52 9.58
CA THR A 96 6.44 3.32 9.84
C THR A 96 7.71 3.33 9.00
N GLN A 97 8.85 3.16 9.65
CA GLN A 97 10.16 3.18 9.01
C GLN A 97 10.51 1.77 8.52
N VAL A 98 10.43 1.56 7.20
CA VAL A 98 10.76 0.30 6.55
C VAL A 98 11.60 0.56 5.29
N PRO A 99 12.43 -0.41 4.86
CA PRO A 99 13.15 -0.31 3.59
C PRO A 99 12.20 -0.09 2.41
N ILE A 100 12.63 0.78 1.49
CA ILE A 100 11.98 0.97 0.20
C ILE A 100 12.85 0.33 -0.86
N HIS A 101 12.31 -0.69 -1.54
CA HIS A 101 12.93 -1.35 -2.67
C HIS A 101 12.40 -0.71 -3.96
N ILE A 102 13.31 -0.23 -4.80
CA ILE A 102 13.02 0.45 -6.07
C ILE A 102 13.73 -0.34 -7.18
N ASN A 103 13.06 -0.50 -8.32
CA ASN A 103 13.64 -1.10 -9.54
C ASN A 103 14.31 -0.03 -10.43
#